data_AF-A0AAJ0DN91-F1
#
_entry.id   AF-A0AAJ0DN91-F1
#
_cell.length_a   1.000
_cell.length_b   1.000
_cell.length_c   1.000
_cell.angle_alpha   90.00
_cell.angle_beta   90.00
_cell.angle_gamma   90.00
#
_symmetry.space_group_name_H-M   'P 1'
#
loop_
_entity.id
_entity.type
_entity.pdbx_description
1 polymer ?
#
loop_
_entity_poly.entity_id
_entity_poly.type
_entity_poly.pdbx_seq_one_letter_code
_entity_poly.pdbx_strand_id
1 'polypeptide(L)'
;MEVLQQLLRAEHLPHSQTEPLTMHLVSPLPERQSQATAQIIASFLPAPDTTVVAAANAAEITIDHCLFRKGHHAPASSYIFRSEATGSRTIVNHNDLPDMTTDEFLNVVEAFRGKGGRTWWHFEGRVPETTLSCILALRRALGDDVVTVSVEVERPGRAGLRELAAEADVVFYSKSWAEACGYTSADDCLREESLSLPRTSLAMVTWGAEGAWCISPKDRQLVKSPVETPVKQVVE
;
A
#
# COMPACT_ATOMS: atom_id res chain seq x y z
N MET A 1 5.34 -4.28 0.09
CA MET A 1 6.71 -3.80 0.35
C MET A 1 7.73 -4.42 -0.60
N GLU A 2 7.81 -5.75 -0.71
CA GLU A 2 8.72 -6.43 -1.66
C GLU A 2 8.57 -5.94 -3.11
N VAL A 3 7.32 -5.80 -3.61
CA VAL A 3 7.05 -5.27 -4.96
C VAL A 3 7.62 -3.87 -5.15
N LEU A 4 7.53 -3.00 -4.14
CA LEU A 4 8.06 -1.63 -4.23
C LEU A 4 9.60 -1.62 -4.22
N GLN A 5 10.23 -2.50 -3.42
CA GLN A 5 11.67 -2.70 -3.47
C GLN A 5 12.13 -3.26 -4.82
N GLN A 6 11.37 -4.17 -5.43
CA GLN A 6 11.63 -4.69 -6.77
C GLN A 6 11.51 -3.60 -7.84
N LEU A 7 10.49 -2.73 -7.74
CA LEU A 7 10.32 -1.59 -8.63
C LEU A 7 11.49 -0.60 -8.53
N LEU A 8 11.96 -0.28 -7.32
CA LEU A 8 13.11 0.61 -7.14
C LEU A 8 14.42 0.02 -7.67
N ARG A 9 14.53 -1.31 -7.74
CA ARG A 9 15.67 -2.03 -8.32
C ARG A 9 15.56 -2.23 -9.83
N ALA A 10 14.43 -1.88 -10.45
CA ALA A 10 14.22 -2.13 -11.87
C ALA A 10 15.11 -1.20 -12.73
N GLU A 11 16.00 -1.81 -13.51
CA GLU A 11 17.03 -1.12 -14.33
C GLU A 11 16.46 -0.13 -15.37
N HIS A 12 15.18 -0.23 -15.70
CA HIS A 12 14.50 0.56 -16.73
C HIS A 12 13.93 1.90 -16.22
N LEU A 13 14.01 2.19 -14.92
CA LEU A 13 13.76 3.54 -14.44
C LEU A 13 14.91 4.45 -14.91
N PRO A 14 14.62 5.62 -15.51
CA PRO A 14 15.67 6.57 -15.82
C PRO A 14 16.44 6.82 -14.53
N HIS A 15 17.75 6.52 -14.53
CA HIS A 15 18.64 6.78 -13.41
C HIS A 15 18.75 8.30 -13.26
N SER A 16 17.74 8.91 -12.68
CA SER A 16 17.82 10.27 -12.20
C SER A 16 18.87 10.28 -11.10
N GLN A 17 19.65 11.35 -11.03
CA GLN A 17 20.54 11.67 -9.90
C GLN A 17 19.69 12.02 -8.65
N THR A 18 18.73 11.16 -8.29
CA THR A 18 17.91 11.31 -7.11
C THR A 18 18.69 10.84 -5.90
N GLU A 19 18.70 11.67 -4.86
CA GLU A 19 18.98 11.27 -3.48
C GLU A 19 18.40 9.88 -3.17
N PRO A 20 19.09 9.05 -2.37
CA PRO A 20 18.62 7.71 -2.04
C PRO A 20 17.22 7.77 -1.41
N LEU A 21 16.28 7.02 -1.99
CA LEU A 21 14.92 6.95 -1.47
C LEU A 21 14.94 6.33 -0.07
N THR A 22 14.48 7.07 0.93
CA THR A 22 14.31 6.55 2.29
C THR A 22 12.91 5.99 2.45
N MET A 23 12.82 4.71 2.81
CA MET A 23 11.56 4.01 2.99
C MET A 23 11.22 3.90 4.47
N HIS A 24 9.96 4.21 4.81
CA HIS A 24 9.44 4.11 6.17
C HIS A 24 8.21 3.22 6.19
N LEU A 25 8.15 2.33 7.19
CA LEU A 25 6.94 1.60 7.53
C LEU A 25 6.30 2.27 8.77
N VAL A 26 4.99 2.52 8.68
CA VAL A 26 4.17 2.97 9.79
C VAL A 26 3.07 1.92 9.99
N SER A 27 3.20 1.12 11.04
CA SER A 27 2.24 0.05 11.33
C SER A 27 2.15 -0.21 12.83
N PRO A 28 0.97 -0.57 13.37
CA PRO A 28 0.86 -1.18 14.69
C PRO A 28 1.67 -2.48 14.75
N LEU A 29 2.60 -2.54 15.70
CA LEU A 29 3.41 -3.72 16.00
C LEU A 29 3.20 -4.16 17.45
N PRO A 30 3.51 -5.42 17.78
CA PRO A 30 3.60 -5.85 19.17
C PRO A 30 4.60 -4.99 19.95
N GLU A 31 4.64 -5.14 21.27
CA GLU A 31 5.54 -4.40 22.13
C GLU A 31 7.00 -4.50 21.64
N ARG A 32 7.74 -3.39 21.74
CA ARG A 32 9.08 -3.23 21.13
C ARG A 32 10.06 -4.32 21.53
N GLN A 33 9.98 -4.81 22.77
CA GLN A 33 10.87 -5.81 23.32
C GLN A 33 10.38 -7.26 23.12
N SER A 34 9.24 -7.46 22.44
CA SER A 34 8.71 -8.80 22.20
C SER A 34 9.53 -9.56 21.15
N GLN A 35 9.53 -10.89 21.26
CA GLN A 35 10.13 -11.76 20.27
C GLN A 35 9.49 -11.59 18.88
N ALA A 36 8.16 -11.40 18.84
CA ALA A 36 7.43 -11.19 17.58
C ALA A 36 7.91 -9.93 16.85
N THR A 37 8.09 -8.83 17.58
CA THR A 37 8.68 -7.62 17.01
C THR A 37 10.08 -7.92 16.48
N ALA A 38 10.98 -8.53 17.26
CA ALA A 38 12.32 -8.85 16.80
C ALA A 38 12.33 -9.68 15.50
N GLN A 39 11.43 -10.67 15.37
CA GLN A 39 11.26 -11.47 14.16
C GLN A 39 10.80 -10.65 12.95
N ILE A 40 9.82 -9.75 13.15
CA ILE A 40 9.36 -8.84 12.10
C ILE A 40 10.50 -7.94 11.63
N ILE A 41 11.26 -7.35 12.54
CA ILE A 41 12.41 -6.49 12.20
C ILE A 41 13.45 -7.27 11.39
N ALA A 42 13.81 -8.47 11.83
CA ALA A 42 14.77 -9.32 11.15
C ALA A 42 14.32 -9.69 9.73
N SER A 43 13.01 -9.75 9.46
CA SER A 43 12.48 -10.07 8.12
C SER A 43 12.68 -8.96 7.09
N PHE A 44 12.95 -7.73 7.52
CA PHE A 44 13.25 -6.59 6.64
C PHE A 44 14.75 -6.40 6.36
N LEU A 45 15.61 -7.08 7.10
CA LEU A 45 17.06 -7.02 6.89
C LEU A 45 17.48 -7.91 5.72
N PRO A 46 18.48 -7.50 4.91
CA PRO A 46 19.03 -8.35 3.86
C PRO A 46 19.55 -9.68 4.43
N ALA A 47 19.32 -10.78 3.70
CA ALA A 47 19.92 -12.06 4.07
C ALA A 47 21.45 -11.93 4.10
N PRO A 48 22.15 -12.58 5.07
CA PRO A 48 23.59 -12.41 5.26
C PRO A 48 24.45 -12.81 4.04
N ASP A 49 23.89 -13.55 3.07
CA ASP A 49 24.58 -13.98 1.84
C ASP A 49 24.36 -13.05 0.64
N THR A 50 23.74 -11.88 0.82
CA THR A 50 23.65 -10.88 -0.27
C THR A 50 24.98 -10.18 -0.45
N THR A 51 25.56 -10.31 -1.65
CA THR A 51 26.81 -9.62 -2.01
C THR A 51 26.67 -8.11 -1.76
N VAL A 52 27.76 -7.47 -1.32
CA VAL A 52 27.82 -6.06 -0.89
C VAL A 52 27.22 -5.08 -1.92
N VAL A 53 27.18 -5.46 -3.19
CA VAL A 53 26.63 -4.67 -4.31
C VAL A 53 25.10 -4.78 -4.43
N ALA A 54 24.50 -5.92 -4.07
CA ALA A 54 23.04 -6.09 -4.06
C ALA A 54 22.38 -5.46 -2.83
N ALA A 55 23.08 -5.41 -1.70
CA ALA A 55 22.64 -4.73 -0.49
C ALA A 55 22.61 -3.19 -0.66
N ALA A 56 23.54 -2.62 -1.43
CA ALA A 56 23.64 -1.17 -1.64
C ALA A 56 22.46 -0.55 -2.43
N ASN A 57 21.73 -1.35 -3.21
CA ASN A 57 20.56 -0.90 -3.99
C ASN A 57 19.21 -1.31 -3.36
N ALA A 58 19.22 -1.91 -2.17
CA ALA A 58 18.00 -2.17 -1.43
C ALA A 58 17.63 -0.92 -0.63
N ALA A 59 16.55 -0.25 -0.98
CA ALA A 59 15.97 0.76 -0.10
C ALA A 59 15.60 0.08 1.23
N GLU A 60 16.40 0.35 2.27
CA GLU A 60 16.22 -0.18 3.61
C GLU A 60 14.93 0.39 4.18
N ILE A 61 14.00 -0.51 4.55
CA ILE A 61 12.73 -0.10 5.14
C ILE A 61 12.99 0.16 6.61
N THR A 62 12.94 1.42 7.01
CA THR A 62 13.03 1.81 8.42
C THR A 62 11.68 1.65 9.10
N ILE A 63 11.72 1.29 10.39
CA ILE A 63 10.55 0.96 11.21
C ILE A 63 10.45 1.89 12.44
N ASP A 64 11.24 2.96 12.46
CA ASP A 64 11.35 3.85 13.61
C ASP A 64 10.03 4.56 13.93
N HIS A 65 9.14 4.64 12.93
CA HIS A 65 7.81 5.23 13.01
C HIS A 65 6.69 4.20 13.26
N CYS A 66 7.01 2.91 13.46
CA CYS A 66 6.02 1.92 13.85
C CYS A 66 5.47 2.17 15.27
N LEU A 67 4.22 1.74 15.49
CA LEU A 67 3.46 2.00 16.71
C LEU A 67 3.47 0.74 17.59
N PHE A 68 4.31 0.73 18.63
CA PHE A 68 4.51 -0.44 19.47
C PHE A 68 3.44 -0.52 20.57
N ARG A 69 2.61 -1.56 20.52
CA ARG A 69 1.48 -1.76 21.44
C ARG A 69 1.95 -2.43 22.74
N LYS A 70 2.05 -1.65 23.82
CA LYS A 70 2.48 -2.12 25.15
C LYS A 70 1.58 -3.26 25.66
N GLY A 71 2.17 -4.34 26.17
CA GLY A 71 1.42 -5.49 26.67
C GLY A 71 0.90 -6.46 25.61
N HIS A 72 1.12 -6.17 24.32
CA HIS A 72 0.84 -7.11 23.23
C HIS A 72 2.12 -7.82 22.80
N HIS A 73 2.12 -9.15 22.80
CA HIS A 73 3.29 -9.95 22.42
C HIS A 73 3.09 -10.76 21.12
N ALA A 74 1.85 -10.94 20.69
CA ALA A 74 1.51 -11.65 19.46
C ALA A 74 1.36 -10.65 18.29
N PRO A 75 1.89 -10.97 17.09
CA PRO A 75 1.70 -10.14 15.91
C PRO A 75 0.33 -10.37 15.28
N ALA A 76 -0.12 -9.41 14.48
CA ALA A 76 -1.15 -9.68 13.48
C ALA A 76 -0.71 -10.87 12.62
N SER A 77 -1.56 -11.89 12.53
CA SER A 77 -1.21 -13.19 11.96
C SER A 77 -2.24 -13.64 10.93
N SER A 78 -1.75 -14.28 9.87
CA SER A 78 -2.58 -14.89 8.82
C SER A 78 -2.16 -16.34 8.65
N TYR A 79 -3.11 -17.26 8.82
CA TYR A 79 -2.94 -18.68 8.54
C TYR A 79 -3.47 -18.98 7.15
N ILE A 80 -2.61 -19.49 6.28
CA ILE A 80 -2.95 -19.78 4.88
C ILE A 80 -2.98 -21.29 4.70
N PHE A 81 -4.17 -21.82 4.47
CA PHE A 81 -4.39 -23.21 4.12
C PHE A 81 -4.55 -23.31 2.62
N ARG A 82 -3.73 -24.14 1.95
CA ARG A 82 -3.87 -24.40 0.52
C ARG A 82 -4.35 -25.83 0.32
N SER A 83 -5.46 -25.99 -0.37
CA SER A 83 -5.94 -27.29 -0.82
C SER A 83 -5.00 -27.82 -1.90
N GLU A 84 -4.41 -29.00 -1.70
CA GLU A 84 -3.62 -29.66 -2.75
C GLU A 84 -4.50 -30.15 -3.91
N ALA A 85 -5.73 -30.57 -3.60
CA ALA A 85 -6.66 -31.13 -4.59
C ALA A 85 -7.20 -30.08 -5.56
N THR A 86 -7.54 -28.89 -5.04
CA THR A 86 -8.17 -27.82 -5.85
C THR A 86 -7.21 -26.69 -6.16
N GLY A 87 -6.18 -26.47 -5.33
CA GLY A 87 -5.31 -25.29 -5.39
C GLY A 87 -5.86 -24.06 -4.68
N SER A 88 -7.08 -24.11 -4.14
CA SER A 88 -7.73 -22.98 -3.47
C SER A 88 -7.03 -22.65 -2.15
N ARG A 89 -7.16 -21.39 -1.72
CA ARG A 89 -6.55 -20.91 -0.48
C ARG A 89 -7.60 -20.39 0.47
N THR A 90 -7.56 -20.85 1.71
CA THR A 90 -8.34 -20.29 2.82
C THR A 90 -7.40 -19.50 3.71
N ILE A 91 -7.75 -18.23 3.94
CA ILE A 91 -6.96 -17.32 4.77
C ILE A 91 -7.74 -17.02 6.05
N VAL A 92 -7.19 -17.41 7.20
CA VAL A 92 -7.73 -17.06 8.52
C VAL A 92 -6.86 -15.96 9.11
N ASN A 93 -7.43 -14.75 9.21
CA ASN A 93 -6.75 -13.59 9.78
C ASN A 93 -7.10 -13.46 11.26
N HIS A 94 -6.10 -13.21 12.09
CA HIS A 94 -6.25 -12.92 13.51
C HIS A 94 -5.36 -11.73 13.87
N ASN A 95 -5.96 -10.68 14.42
CA ASN A 95 -5.24 -9.48 14.82
C ASN A 95 -5.86 -8.88 16.09
N ASP A 96 -5.12 -8.97 17.19
CA ASP A 96 -5.49 -8.39 18.48
C ASP A 96 -4.77 -7.05 18.76
N LEU A 97 -4.00 -6.54 17.80
CA LEU A 97 -3.35 -5.23 17.93
C LEU A 97 -4.38 -4.12 17.67
N PRO A 98 -4.51 -3.12 18.57
CA PRO A 98 -5.31 -1.95 18.32
C PRO A 98 -4.85 -1.23 17.04
N ASP A 99 -5.81 -0.86 16.19
CA ASP A 99 -5.54 -0.08 14.98
C ASP A 99 -4.89 1.27 15.35
N MET A 100 -4.18 1.86 14.38
CA MET A 100 -3.58 3.19 14.52
C MET A 100 -4.66 4.25 14.73
N THR A 101 -4.40 5.23 15.59
CA THR A 101 -5.24 6.43 15.73
C THR A 101 -4.68 7.60 14.91
N THR A 102 -5.52 8.60 14.62
CA THR A 102 -5.07 9.81 13.91
C THR A 102 -4.02 10.60 14.70
N ASP A 103 -4.12 10.67 16.03
CA ASP A 103 -3.15 11.37 16.87
C ASP A 103 -1.78 10.69 16.85
N GLU A 104 -1.75 9.36 16.89
CA GLU A 104 -0.51 8.58 16.74
C GLU A 104 0.14 8.82 15.39
N PHE A 105 -0.67 8.85 14.32
CA PHE A 105 -0.17 9.15 12.99
C PHE A 105 0.38 10.58 12.89
N LEU A 106 -0.29 11.57 13.48
CA LEU A 106 0.17 12.95 13.48
C LEU A 106 1.53 13.12 14.16
N ASN A 107 1.79 12.38 15.25
CA ASN A 107 3.12 12.36 15.87
C ASN A 107 4.21 11.86 14.91
N VAL A 108 3.88 10.92 14.02
CA VAL A 108 4.79 10.48 12.96
C VAL A 108 5.01 11.59 11.93
N VAL A 109 3.94 12.26 11.51
CA VAL A 109 4.00 13.37 10.54
C VAL A 109 4.93 14.50 11.00
N GLU A 110 4.94 14.82 12.29
CA GLU A 110 5.85 15.82 12.86
C GLU A 110 7.33 15.51 12.61
N ALA A 111 7.72 14.24 12.53
CA ALA A 111 9.10 13.84 12.21
C ALA A 111 9.52 14.15 10.76
N PHE A 112 8.57 14.50 9.89
CA PHE A 112 8.80 14.88 8.50
C PHE A 112 8.65 16.39 8.26
N ARG A 113 8.15 17.13 9.25
CA ARG A 113 8.00 18.59 9.16
C ARG A 113 9.37 19.24 9.00
N GLY A 114 9.52 20.10 7.98
CA GLY A 114 10.74 20.89 7.76
C GLY A 114 11.95 20.12 7.23
N LYS A 115 11.83 18.81 6.93
CA LYS A 115 12.92 18.02 6.31
C LYS A 115 13.21 18.39 4.85
N GLY A 116 12.32 19.15 4.21
CA GLY A 116 12.44 19.54 2.81
C GLY A 116 12.19 18.37 1.85
N GLY A 117 11.97 18.67 0.57
CA GLY A 117 11.69 17.66 -0.47
C GLY A 117 10.24 17.17 -0.48
N ARG A 118 9.91 16.38 -1.51
CA ARG A 118 8.58 15.77 -1.68
C ARG A 118 8.53 14.43 -0.97
N THR A 119 7.37 14.10 -0.40
CA THR A 119 7.13 12.84 0.30
C THR A 119 5.97 12.09 -0.34
N TRP A 120 6.05 10.76 -0.38
CA TRP A 120 4.97 9.89 -0.88
C TRP A 120 4.45 9.03 0.27
N TRP A 121 3.14 9.10 0.52
CA TRP A 121 2.47 8.39 1.60
C TRP A 121 1.43 7.42 1.03
N HIS A 122 1.61 6.14 1.29
CA HIS A 122 0.70 5.09 0.85
C HIS A 122 -0.16 4.59 2.02
N PHE A 123 -1.46 4.48 1.81
CA PHE A 123 -2.42 4.01 2.81
C PHE A 123 -3.25 2.83 2.32
N GLU A 124 -3.39 1.81 3.16
CA GLU A 124 -4.44 0.79 3.02
C GLU A 124 -5.78 1.36 3.50
N GLY A 125 -6.86 1.18 2.73
CA GLY A 125 -8.23 1.49 3.12
C GLY A 125 -8.80 0.56 4.22
N ARG A 126 -8.03 0.31 5.29
CA ARG A 126 -8.37 -0.60 6.39
C ARG A 126 -9.50 -0.08 7.26
N VAL A 127 -9.33 1.12 7.79
CA VAL A 127 -10.29 1.84 8.62
C VAL A 127 -10.54 3.20 7.96
N PRO A 128 -11.49 3.30 7.00
CA PRO A 128 -11.57 4.46 6.11
C PRO A 128 -11.69 5.82 6.83
N GLU A 129 -12.47 5.89 7.91
CA GLU A 129 -12.64 7.12 8.71
C GLU A 129 -11.31 7.63 9.29
N THR A 130 -10.55 6.74 9.95
CA THR A 130 -9.24 7.07 10.51
C THR A 130 -8.26 7.41 9.41
N THR A 131 -8.21 6.62 8.33
CA THR A 131 -7.29 6.86 7.21
C THR A 131 -7.56 8.20 6.52
N LEU A 132 -8.83 8.54 6.30
CA LEU A 132 -9.22 9.84 5.75
C LEU A 132 -8.78 10.99 6.66
N SER A 133 -9.01 10.85 7.97
CA SER A 133 -8.55 11.84 8.96
C SER A 133 -7.03 12.02 8.93
N CYS A 134 -6.27 10.93 8.80
CA CYS A 134 -4.83 10.96 8.65
C CYS A 134 -4.38 11.71 7.37
N ILE A 135 -4.99 11.43 6.22
CA ILE A 135 -4.66 12.09 4.94
C ILE A 135 -4.92 13.59 5.00
N LEU A 136 -6.09 14.00 5.51
CA LEU A 136 -6.44 15.41 5.66
C LEU A 136 -5.51 16.14 6.64
N ALA A 137 -5.10 15.45 7.72
CA ALA A 137 -4.17 16.02 8.68
C ALA A 137 -2.74 16.12 8.13
N LEU A 138 -2.28 15.11 7.40
CA LEU A 138 -1.00 15.08 6.69
C LEU A 138 -0.85 16.27 5.74
N ARG A 139 -1.83 16.46 4.86
CA ARG A 139 -1.84 17.56 3.88
C ARG A 139 -1.81 18.93 4.57
N ARG A 140 -2.59 19.11 5.65
CA ARG A 140 -2.55 20.35 6.45
C ARG A 140 -1.20 20.58 7.13
N ALA A 141 -0.54 19.52 7.58
CA ALA A 141 0.71 19.61 8.32
C ALA A 141 1.92 19.89 7.42
N LEU A 142 2.01 19.21 6.27
CA LEU A 142 3.17 19.27 5.38
C LEU A 142 2.96 20.11 4.11
N GLY A 143 1.70 20.35 3.71
CA GLY A 143 1.32 21.10 2.51
C GLY A 143 1.07 20.22 1.28
N ASP A 144 0.12 20.63 0.43
CA ASP A 144 -0.28 19.88 -0.77
C ASP A 144 0.83 19.77 -1.83
N ASP A 145 1.70 20.77 -1.95
CA ASP A 145 2.80 20.76 -2.93
C ASP A 145 3.94 19.79 -2.56
N VAL A 146 3.94 19.31 -1.31
CA VAL A 146 4.97 18.47 -0.71
C VAL A 146 4.54 17.00 -0.65
N VAL A 147 3.25 16.73 -0.53
CA VAL A 147 2.71 15.41 -0.24
C VAL A 147 2.03 14.81 -1.47
N THR A 148 2.52 13.64 -1.88
CA THR A 148 1.78 12.72 -2.74
C THR A 148 1.13 11.64 -1.89
N VAL A 149 -0.17 11.40 -2.07
CA VAL A 149 -0.94 10.36 -1.39
C VAL A 149 -1.37 9.29 -2.38
N SER A 150 -1.11 8.03 -2.06
CA SER A 150 -1.74 6.91 -2.72
C SER A 150 -2.58 6.06 -1.77
N VAL A 151 -3.71 5.56 -2.24
CA VAL A 151 -4.63 4.75 -1.42
C VAL A 151 -5.02 3.46 -2.12
N GLU A 152 -5.21 2.42 -1.33
CA GLU A 152 -5.70 1.13 -1.77
C GLU A 152 -7.16 0.92 -1.33
N VAL A 153 -8.03 0.63 -2.30
CA VAL A 153 -9.47 0.43 -2.18
C VAL A 153 -9.81 -0.99 -2.64
N GLU A 154 -9.57 -1.96 -1.76
CA GLU A 154 -9.73 -3.38 -2.11
C GLU A 154 -11.00 -4.04 -1.57
N ARG A 155 -11.35 -3.77 -0.31
CA ARG A 155 -12.36 -4.56 0.40
C ARG A 155 -13.74 -3.92 0.31
N PRO A 156 -14.68 -4.52 -0.46
CA PRO A 156 -16.03 -4.01 -0.52
C PRO A 156 -16.72 -4.08 0.85
N GLY A 157 -17.68 -3.18 1.07
CA GLY A 157 -18.50 -3.13 2.29
C GLY A 157 -17.95 -2.27 3.44
N ARG A 158 -16.76 -1.66 3.29
CA ARG A 158 -16.29 -0.63 4.22
C ARG A 158 -16.82 0.74 3.79
N ALA A 159 -17.68 1.34 4.61
CA ALA A 159 -18.15 2.71 4.39
C ALA A 159 -16.97 3.71 4.46
N GLY A 160 -16.96 4.72 3.60
CA GLY A 160 -15.90 5.73 3.56
C GLY A 160 -14.80 5.52 2.51
N LEU A 161 -14.81 4.41 1.75
CA LEU A 161 -13.75 4.11 0.78
C LEU A 161 -13.72 5.03 -0.44
N ARG A 162 -14.87 5.54 -0.89
CA ARG A 162 -14.92 6.49 -2.02
C ARG A 162 -14.47 7.88 -1.60
N GLU A 163 -14.84 8.29 -0.40
CA GLU A 163 -14.39 9.52 0.24
C GLU A 163 -12.86 9.49 0.44
N LEU A 164 -12.32 8.33 0.84
CA LEU A 164 -10.88 8.10 0.90
C LEU A 164 -10.21 8.25 -0.48
N ALA A 165 -10.79 7.62 -1.52
CA ALA A 165 -10.27 7.70 -2.88
C ALA A 165 -10.24 9.13 -3.43
N ALA A 166 -11.28 9.93 -3.14
CA ALA A 166 -11.40 11.30 -3.61
C ALA A 166 -10.27 12.24 -3.11
N GLU A 167 -9.64 11.92 -1.98
CA GLU A 167 -8.54 12.71 -1.40
C GLU A 167 -7.12 12.25 -1.82
N ALA A 168 -7.03 11.21 -2.66
CA ALA A 168 -5.77 10.62 -3.10
C ALA A 168 -5.31 11.13 -4.48
N ASP A 169 -4.00 11.24 -4.65
CA ASP A 169 -3.37 11.58 -5.94
C ASP A 169 -3.24 10.34 -6.84
N VAL A 170 -3.15 9.15 -6.23
CA VAL A 170 -3.13 7.84 -6.91
C VAL A 170 -4.04 6.86 -6.20
N VAL A 171 -4.91 6.16 -6.94
CA VAL A 171 -5.85 5.18 -6.37
C VAL A 171 -5.60 3.79 -6.95
N PHE A 172 -5.55 2.78 -6.10
CA PHE A 172 -5.48 1.37 -6.46
C PHE A 172 -6.78 0.67 -6.08
N TYR A 173 -7.52 0.19 -7.07
CA TYR A 173 -8.71 -0.63 -6.89
C TYR A 173 -8.37 -2.11 -7.08
N SER A 174 -9.16 -2.98 -6.45
CA SER A 174 -9.11 -4.43 -6.68
C SER A 174 -10.26 -4.90 -7.58
N LYS A 175 -10.08 -6.06 -8.22
CA LYS A 175 -11.17 -6.77 -8.91
C LYS A 175 -12.39 -6.99 -7.99
N SER A 176 -12.14 -7.43 -6.75
CA SER A 176 -13.22 -7.71 -5.79
C SER A 176 -14.01 -6.47 -5.39
N TRP A 177 -13.36 -5.30 -5.28
CA TRP A 177 -14.06 -4.03 -5.10
C TRP A 177 -14.96 -3.74 -6.30
N ALA A 178 -14.41 -3.87 -7.50
CA ALA A 178 -15.12 -3.54 -8.74
C ALA A 178 -16.37 -4.41 -8.92
N GLU A 179 -16.22 -5.73 -8.76
CA GLU A 179 -17.32 -6.69 -8.87
C GLU A 179 -18.42 -6.44 -7.84
N ALA A 180 -18.04 -6.12 -6.60
CA ALA A 180 -19.01 -5.80 -5.54
C ALA A 180 -19.75 -4.47 -5.78
N CYS A 181 -19.15 -3.54 -6.53
CA CYS A 181 -19.82 -2.34 -7.01
C CYS A 181 -20.69 -2.57 -8.25
N GLY A 182 -20.70 -3.80 -8.80
CA GLY A 182 -21.49 -4.17 -9.97
C GLY A 182 -20.79 -3.92 -11.30
N TYR A 183 -19.50 -3.59 -11.31
CA TYR A 183 -18.73 -3.43 -12.54
C TYR A 183 -18.36 -4.79 -13.13
N THR A 184 -18.48 -4.92 -14.45
CA THR A 184 -18.19 -6.16 -15.18
C THR A 184 -16.81 -6.19 -15.83
N SER A 185 -16.10 -5.07 -15.84
CA SER A 185 -14.75 -4.97 -16.41
C SER A 185 -13.89 -3.92 -15.71
N ALA A 186 -12.58 -4.05 -15.86
CA ALA A 186 -11.59 -3.06 -15.40
C ALA A 186 -11.78 -1.68 -16.04
N ASP A 187 -12.16 -1.65 -17.32
CA ASP A 187 -12.46 -0.40 -18.06
C ASP A 187 -13.67 0.31 -17.43
N ASP A 188 -14.79 -0.41 -17.25
CA ASP A 188 -16.02 0.16 -16.66
C ASP A 188 -15.75 0.73 -15.25
N CYS A 189 -15.07 -0.05 -14.41
CA CYS A 189 -14.72 0.37 -13.06
C CYS A 189 -13.91 1.68 -13.07
N LEU A 190 -12.85 1.75 -13.88
CA LEU A 190 -11.99 2.93 -13.92
C LEU A 190 -12.69 4.14 -14.54
N ARG A 191 -13.51 3.95 -15.57
CA ARG A 191 -14.24 5.06 -16.20
C ARG A 191 -15.26 5.67 -15.25
N GLU A 192 -15.99 4.87 -14.50
CA GLU A 192 -17.02 5.35 -13.58
C GLU A 192 -16.42 5.93 -12.30
N GLU A 193 -15.51 5.21 -11.64
CA GLU A 193 -14.91 5.69 -10.39
C GLU A 193 -14.09 6.97 -10.62
N SER A 194 -13.39 7.11 -11.75
CA SER A 194 -12.59 8.32 -12.06
C SER A 194 -13.41 9.61 -12.18
N LEU A 195 -14.73 9.53 -12.38
CA LEU A 195 -15.60 10.72 -12.41
C LEU A 195 -15.70 11.42 -11.05
N SER A 196 -15.42 10.69 -9.96
CA SER A 196 -15.55 11.18 -8.58
C SER A 196 -14.20 11.39 -7.88
N LEU A 197 -13.12 11.52 -8.65
CA LEU A 197 -11.74 11.63 -8.14
C LEU A 197 -11.13 13.02 -8.45
N PRO A 198 -11.50 14.08 -7.70
CA PRO A 198 -11.12 15.46 -8.04
C PRO A 198 -9.61 15.73 -7.95
N ARG A 199 -8.85 14.94 -7.18
CA ARG A 199 -7.40 15.11 -6.98
C ARG A 199 -6.55 14.09 -7.73
N THR A 200 -7.16 13.00 -8.17
CA THR A 200 -6.40 11.85 -8.66
C THR A 200 -5.78 12.13 -10.02
N SER A 201 -4.47 11.94 -10.10
CA SER A 201 -3.70 11.97 -11.33
C SER A 201 -3.67 10.60 -12.04
N LEU A 202 -3.84 9.51 -11.28
CA LEU A 202 -3.76 8.14 -11.78
C LEU A 202 -4.65 7.20 -10.94
N ALA A 203 -5.59 6.51 -11.59
CA ALA A 203 -6.33 5.42 -10.97
C ALA A 203 -5.98 4.10 -11.66
N MET A 204 -5.88 3.03 -10.88
CA MET A 204 -5.45 1.71 -11.35
C MET A 204 -6.38 0.63 -10.82
N VAL A 205 -6.56 -0.44 -11.58
CA VAL A 205 -7.25 -1.64 -11.12
C VAL A 205 -6.52 -2.88 -11.62
N THR A 206 -6.36 -3.87 -10.75
CA THR A 206 -5.84 -5.19 -11.13
C THR A 206 -7.00 -6.15 -11.41
N TRP A 207 -6.85 -6.98 -12.43
CA TRP A 207 -7.89 -7.91 -12.91
C TRP A 207 -7.38 -9.35 -13.06
N GLY A 208 -6.63 -9.81 -12.05
CA GLY A 208 -6.11 -11.18 -11.99
C GLY A 208 -5.26 -11.55 -13.21
N ALA A 209 -5.62 -12.66 -13.87
CA ALA A 209 -4.87 -13.19 -15.01
C ALA A 209 -4.88 -12.28 -16.25
N GLU A 210 -5.79 -11.30 -16.32
CA GLU A 210 -5.87 -10.40 -17.47
C GLU A 210 -4.93 -9.19 -17.37
N GLY A 211 -4.33 -8.97 -16.20
CA GLY A 211 -3.34 -7.93 -15.94
C GLY A 211 -3.91 -6.75 -15.15
N ALA A 212 -3.41 -5.56 -15.46
CA ALA A 212 -3.80 -4.32 -14.79
C ALA A 212 -4.17 -3.24 -15.81
N TRP A 213 -5.05 -2.35 -15.40
CA TRP A 213 -5.45 -1.17 -16.16
C TRP A 213 -5.14 0.06 -15.35
N CYS A 214 -4.81 1.15 -16.03
CA CYS A 214 -4.73 2.47 -15.42
C CYS A 214 -5.40 3.52 -16.29
N ILE A 215 -5.96 4.54 -15.65
CA ILE A 215 -6.54 5.72 -16.29
C ILE A 215 -5.92 6.98 -15.70
N SER A 216 -5.54 7.93 -16.54
CA SER A 216 -5.33 9.32 -16.13
C SER A 216 -6.70 10.01 -16.13
N PRO A 217 -7.27 10.41 -14.97
CA PRO A 217 -8.59 11.06 -14.95
C PRO A 217 -8.64 12.34 -15.79
N LYS A 218 -7.51 13.06 -15.88
CA LYS A 218 -7.37 14.29 -16.67
C LYS A 218 -7.49 14.03 -18.18
N ASP A 219 -6.77 13.03 -18.68
CA ASP A 219 -6.67 12.76 -20.13
C ASP A 219 -7.70 11.72 -20.59
N ARG A 220 -8.35 11.05 -19.63
CA ARG A 220 -9.26 9.91 -19.81
C ARG A 220 -8.67 8.79 -20.68
N GLN A 221 -7.34 8.74 -20.76
CA GLN A 221 -6.60 7.71 -21.48
C GLN A 221 -6.48 6.49 -20.58
N LEU A 222 -6.96 5.37 -21.09
CA LEU A 222 -6.86 4.08 -20.45
C LEU A 222 -5.70 3.31 -21.06
N VAL A 223 -4.83 2.76 -20.21
CA VAL A 223 -3.74 1.88 -20.61
C VAL A 223 -3.95 0.52 -19.95
N LYS A 224 -3.75 -0.54 -20.73
CA LYS A 224 -3.76 -1.93 -20.24
C LYS A 224 -2.34 -2.47 -20.25
N SER A 225 -1.94 -3.11 -19.16
CA SER A 225 -0.74 -3.93 -19.06
C SER A 225 -1.17 -5.39 -18.81
N PRO A 226 -1.14 -6.27 -19.82
CA PRO A 226 -1.52 -7.67 -19.65
C PRO A 226 -0.45 -8.45 -18.88
N VAL A 227 -0.85 -9.57 -18.25
CA VAL A 227 0.14 -10.52 -17.70
C VAL A 227 0.86 -11.22 -18.86
N GLU A 228 2.19 -11.14 -18.90
CA GLU A 228 2.99 -11.76 -19.97
C GLU A 228 2.90 -13.29 -19.98
N THR A 229 2.85 -13.90 -18.79
CA THR A 229 2.65 -15.34 -18.63
C THR A 229 1.43 -15.59 -17.73
N PRO A 230 0.23 -15.70 -18.33
CA PRO A 230 -0.99 -15.92 -17.56
C PRO A 230 -0.88 -17.20 -16.72
N VAL A 231 -1.22 -17.11 -15.44
CA VAL A 231 -1.38 -18.31 -14.61
C VAL A 231 -2.54 -19.11 -15.22
N LYS A 232 -2.25 -20.32 -15.72
CA LYS A 232 -3.23 -21.15 -16.45
C LYS A 232 -4.49 -21.47 -15.63
N GLN A 233 -4.42 -21.33 -14.32
CA GLN A 233 -5.55 -21.50 -13.42
C GLN A 233 -5.36 -20.61 -12.18
N VAL A 234 -6.18 -19.58 -12.03
CA VAL A 234 -6.36 -18.88 -10.75
C VAL A 234 -7.45 -19.64 -10.01
N VAL A 235 -7.10 -20.29 -8.91
CA VAL A 235 -8.07 -20.98 -8.08
C VAL A 235 -8.55 -20.01 -7.03
N GLU A 236 -9.75 -19.47 -7.23
CA GLU A 236 -10.49 -18.69 -6.22
C GLU A 236 -10.96 -19.59 -5.07
#